data_AF-A0A699T6W3-F1
#
_entry.id   AF-A0A699T6W3-F1
#
_cell.length_a   1.000
_cell.length_b   1.000
_cell.length_c   1.000
_cell.angle_alpha   90.00
_cell.angle_beta   90.00
_cell.angle_gamma   90.00
#
_symmetry.space_group_name_H-M   'P 1'
#
loop_
_entity.id
_entity.type
_entity.pdbx_description
1 polymer ?
#
loop_
_entity_poly.entity_id
_entity_poly.type
_entity_poly.pdbx_seq_one_letter_code
_entity_poly.pdbx_strand_id
1 'polypeptide(L)'
;MPFGLTNAHAVFMDLMYWVCKPYLDKFVIIFIDDILIYSKDEKKHKAHLKTILELLKKEELYAKFSKCEFWIPKVQFLGHVIDSQGIHVDPAKIESVKDWASHKSPMEIH
;
A
#
# COMPACT_ATOMS: atom_id res chain seq x y z
N MET A 1 15.25 6.18 13.09
CA MET A 1 14.26 6.22 14.20
C MET A 1 14.37 4.94 15.00
N PRO A 2 14.42 4.97 16.34
CA PRO A 2 14.52 3.75 17.15
C PRO A 2 13.22 2.93 17.10
N PHE A 3 13.35 1.61 17.16
CA PHE A 3 12.21 0.71 17.34
C PHE A 3 11.58 0.91 18.74
N GLY A 4 10.25 0.76 18.83
CA GLY A 4 9.52 0.83 20.10
C GLY A 4 8.92 2.20 20.44
N LEU A 5 9.09 3.22 19.61
CA LEU A 5 8.35 4.48 19.75
C LEU A 5 6.92 4.35 19.21
N THR A 6 5.94 4.71 20.04
CA THR A 6 4.51 4.66 19.69
C THR A 6 4.17 5.44 18.42
N ASN A 7 4.84 6.57 18.19
CA ASN A 7 4.56 7.45 17.04
C ASN A 7 5.42 7.14 15.82
N ALA A 8 6.25 6.09 15.86
CA ALA A 8 7.22 5.81 14.82
C ALA A 8 6.56 5.61 13.45
N HIS A 9 5.50 4.80 13.41
CA HIS A 9 4.75 4.54 12.18
C HIS A 9 4.06 5.80 11.63
N ALA A 10 3.50 6.64 12.50
CA ALA A 10 2.81 7.85 12.06
C ALA A 10 3.78 8.85 11.41
N VAL A 11 4.96 9.03 12.02
CA VAL A 11 6.00 9.92 11.47
C VAL A 11 6.60 9.36 10.19
N PHE A 12 6.81 8.04 10.12
CA PHE A 12 7.32 7.40 8.90
C PHE A 12 6.29 7.48 7.76
N MET A 13 5.02 7.25 8.05
CA MET A 13 3.93 7.38 7.08
C MET A 13 3.81 8.81 6.55
N ASP A 14 3.93 9.84 7.40
CA ASP A 14 3.89 11.24 6.96
C ASP A 14 5.07 11.56 6.03
N LEU A 15 6.29 11.12 6.38
CA LEU A 15 7.46 11.25 5.52
C LEU A 15 7.23 10.60 4.14
N MET A 16 6.78 9.34 4.14
CA MET A 16 6.52 8.58 2.91
C MET A 16 5.42 9.23 2.07
N TYR A 17 4.37 9.75 2.71
CA TYR A 17 3.31 10.50 2.06
C TYR A 17 3.87 11.74 1.34
N TRP A 18 4.73 12.52 2.00
CA TRP A 18 5.36 13.70 1.40
C TRP A 18 6.30 13.37 0.25
N VAL A 19 7.17 12.37 0.42
CA VAL A 19 8.14 11.94 -0.60
C VAL A 19 7.43 11.45 -1.86
N CYS A 20 6.41 10.60 -1.69
CA CYS A 20 5.72 9.99 -2.81
C CYS A 20 4.48 10.76 -3.29
N LYS A 21 4.13 11.89 -2.65
CA LYS A 21 2.99 12.76 -3.01
C LYS A 21 2.80 12.97 -4.52
N PRO A 22 3.85 13.15 -5.35
CA PRO A 22 3.68 13.33 -6.79
C PRO A 22 3.09 12.10 -7.51
N TYR A 23 3.18 10.91 -6.92
CA TYR A 23 2.88 9.60 -7.52
C TYR A 23 1.76 8.83 -6.79
N LEU A 24 1.39 9.27 -5.59
CA LEU A 24 0.24 8.76 -4.84
C LEU A 24 -1.03 8.79 -5.69
N ASP A 25 -1.82 7.73 -5.57
CA ASP A 25 -3.10 7.51 -6.27
C ASP A 25 -3.03 7.51 -7.82
N LYS A 26 -1.83 7.66 -8.40
CA LYS A 26 -1.59 7.53 -9.85
C LYS A 26 -1.12 6.13 -10.21
N PHE A 27 -0.09 5.66 -9.52
CA PHE A 27 0.49 4.33 -9.70
C PHE A 27 1.18 3.80 -8.43
N VAL A 28 1.07 4.53 -7.31
CA VAL A 28 1.65 4.17 -6.01
C VAL A 28 0.59 4.21 -4.93
N ILE A 29 0.59 3.23 -4.04
CA ILE A 29 -0.12 3.22 -2.77
C ILE A 29 0.92 3.01 -1.67
N ILE A 30 0.77 3.73 -0.55
CA ILE A 30 1.67 3.62 0.60
C ILE A 30 0.87 3.23 1.81
N PHE A 31 1.43 2.35 2.61
CA PHE A 31 0.89 2.01 3.91
C PHE A 31 2.00 1.65 4.88
N ILE A 32 2.18 2.49 5.90
CA ILE A 32 3.23 2.34 6.91
C ILE A 32 4.58 2.14 6.21
N ASP A 33 5.10 0.93 6.19
CA ASP A 33 6.42 0.57 5.64
C ASP A 33 6.36 0.01 4.22
N ASP A 34 5.16 -0.29 3.69
CA ASP A 34 4.96 -0.96 2.42
C ASP A 34 4.59 0.03 1.31
N ILE A 35 5.23 -0.15 0.15
CA ILE A 35 4.99 0.62 -1.07
C ILE A 35 4.48 -0.33 -2.14
N LEU A 36 3.25 -0.13 -2.56
CA LEU A 36 2.67 -0.86 -3.68
C LEU A 36 2.77 -0.01 -4.94
N ILE A 37 3.28 -0.61 -6.01
CA ILE A 37 3.36 0.01 -7.34
C ILE A 37 2.48 -0.79 -8.29
N TYR A 38 1.57 -0.14 -9.00
CA TYR A 38 0.64 -0.80 -9.91
C TYR A 38 0.64 -0.15 -11.28
N SER A 39 0.38 -0.93 -12.34
CA SER A 39 0.43 -0.45 -13.73
C SER A 39 -0.33 -1.40 -14.65
N LYS A 40 -0.87 -0.86 -15.75
CA LYS A 40 -1.61 -1.64 -16.76
C LYS A 40 -0.71 -2.51 -17.65
N ASP A 41 0.51 -2.04 -17.93
CA ASP A 41 1.42 -2.64 -18.89
C ASP A 41 2.80 -2.85 -18.25
N GLU A 42 3.50 -3.93 -18.60
CA GLU A 42 4.84 -4.26 -18.08
C GLU A 42 5.86 -3.15 -18.37
N LYS A 43 5.80 -2.56 -19.58
CA LYS A 43 6.68 -1.43 -19.95
C LYS A 43 6.49 -0.23 -19.05
N LYS A 44 5.24 0.11 -18.72
CA LYS A 44 4.92 1.20 -17.78
C LYS A 44 5.33 0.83 -16.37
N HIS A 45 5.09 -0.41 -15.95
CA HIS A 45 5.48 -0.90 -14.63
C HIS A 45 6.99 -0.79 -14.43
N LYS A 46 7.80 -1.16 -15.43
CA LYS A 46 9.26 -0.98 -15.38
C LYS A 46 9.67 0.48 -15.19
N ALA A 47 9.00 1.39 -15.90
CA ALA A 47 9.26 2.83 -15.78
C ALA A 47 8.86 3.37 -14.39
N HIS A 48 7.67 3.02 -13.90
CA HIS A 48 7.19 3.41 -12.57
C HIS A 48 8.07 2.86 -11.46
N LEU A 49 8.45 1.58 -11.54
CA LEU A 49 9.37 0.96 -10.59
C LEU A 49 10.71 1.71 -10.57
N LYS A 50 11.27 2.02 -11.73
CA LYS A 50 12.51 2.81 -11.83
C LYS A 50 12.35 4.18 -11.18
N THR A 51 11.26 4.90 -11.46
CA THR A 51 10.98 6.21 -10.87
C THR A 51 10.92 6.16 -9.34
N ILE A 52 10.27 5.15 -8.77
CA ILE A 52 10.17 5.01 -7.30
C ILE A 52 11.49 4.61 -6.68
N LEU A 53 12.25 3.69 -7.28
CA LEU A 53 13.58 3.33 -6.78
C LEU A 53 14.55 4.52 -6.84
N GLU A 54 14.48 5.35 -7.88
CA GLU A 54 15.27 6.59 -7.99
C GLU A 54 14.87 7.63 -6.94
N LEU A 55 13.57 7.78 -6.69
CA LEU A 55 13.04 8.65 -5.64
C LEU A 55 13.52 8.20 -4.26
N LEU A 56 13.36 6.93 -3.93
CA LEU A 56 13.81 6.36 -2.65
C LEU A 56 15.31 6.56 -2.47
N LYS A 57 16.10 6.32 -3.51
CA LYS A 57 17.55 6.56 -3.48
C LYS A 57 17.90 8.03 -3.22
N LYS A 58 17.16 8.96 -3.81
CA LYS A 58 17.38 10.41 -3.63
C LYS A 58 17.09 10.86 -2.20
N GLU A 59 16.04 10.31 -1.59
CA GLU A 59 15.63 10.63 -0.21
C GLU A 59 16.33 9.74 0.84
N GLU A 60 17.36 8.99 0.44
CA GLU A 60 18.13 8.06 1.30
C GLU A 60 17.26 7.02 2.03
N LEU A 61 16.18 6.60 1.37
CA LEU A 61 15.28 5.54 1.81
C LEU A 61 15.64 4.23 1.12
N TYR A 62 15.67 3.14 1.88
CA TYR A 62 16.11 1.83 1.39
C TYR A 62 15.04 0.77 1.59
N ALA A 63 14.64 0.14 0.48
CA ALA A 63 13.77 -1.03 0.52
C ALA A 63 14.61 -2.29 0.82
N LYS A 64 14.09 -3.17 1.69
CA LYS A 64 14.71 -4.47 1.96
C LYS A 64 14.39 -5.43 0.83
N PHE A 65 15.34 -5.66 -0.07
CA PHE A 65 15.14 -6.52 -1.25
C PHE A 65 14.54 -7.90 -0.94
N SER A 66 14.93 -8.53 0.17
CA SER A 66 14.40 -9.84 0.57
C SER A 66 12.91 -9.85 0.95
N LYS A 67 12.27 -8.68 1.07
CA LYS A 67 10.83 -8.51 1.33
C LYS A 67 10.10 -7.91 0.13
N CYS A 68 10.81 -7.60 -0.95
CA CYS A 68 10.20 -7.02 -2.15
C CYS A 68 9.76 -8.14 -3.09
N GLU A 69 8.53 -8.04 -3.58
CA GLU A 69 8.01 -8.93 -4.61
C GLU A 69 7.73 -8.12 -5.87
N PHE A 70 8.11 -8.65 -7.03
CA PHE A 70 8.05 -7.96 -8.32
C PHE A 70 7.31 -8.78 -9.35
N TRP A 71 6.71 -8.11 -10.34
CA TRP A 71 6.04 -8.73 -11.50
C TRP A 71 4.89 -9.66 -11.13
N ILE A 72 4.16 -9.32 -10.06
CA ILE A 72 3.01 -10.09 -9.63
C ILE A 72 1.77 -9.64 -10.44
N PRO A 73 1.04 -10.56 -11.07
CA PRO A 73 -0.14 -10.21 -11.89
C PRO A 73 -1.34 -9.77 -11.05
N LYS A 74 -1.40 -10.20 -9.78
CA LYS A 74 -2.47 -9.87 -8.83
C LYS A 74 -1.91 -9.87 -7.41
N VAL A 75 -2.13 -8.79 -6.66
CA VAL A 75 -1.66 -8.68 -5.28
C VAL A 75 -2.81 -8.27 -4.36
N GLN A 76 -2.93 -8.96 -3.24
CA GLN A 76 -3.79 -8.54 -2.13
C GLN A 76 -2.98 -7.61 -1.24
N PHE A 77 -3.48 -6.40 -1.05
CA PHE A 77 -2.85 -5.37 -0.23
C PHE A 77 -3.92 -4.67 0.60
N LEU A 78 -3.89 -4.85 1.93
CA LEU A 78 -4.77 -4.18 2.90
C LEU A 78 -6.28 -4.37 2.69
N GLY A 79 -6.67 -5.55 2.20
CA GLY A 79 -8.07 -5.82 1.86
C GLY A 79 -8.52 -5.14 0.57
N HIS A 80 -7.56 -4.74 -0.28
CA HIS A 80 -7.76 -4.47 -1.68
C HIS A 80 -7.08 -5.55 -2.51
N VAL A 81 -7.64 -5.83 -3.68
CA VAL A 81 -7.08 -6.69 -4.72
C VAL A 81 -6.67 -5.78 -5.86
N ILE A 82 -5.40 -5.78 -6.21
CA ILE A 82 -4.86 -4.99 -7.32
C ILE A 82 -4.48 -5.93 -8.45
N ASP A 83 -5.04 -5.71 -9.63
CA ASP A 83 -4.74 -6.47 -10.84
C ASP A 83 -4.68 -5.56 -12.08
N SER A 84 -4.59 -6.18 -13.27
CA SER A 84 -4.52 -5.48 -14.55
C SER A 84 -5.72 -4.54 -14.85
N GLN A 85 -6.89 -4.79 -14.25
CA GLN A 85 -8.11 -4.00 -14.43
C GLN A 85 -8.15 -2.80 -13.46
N GLY A 86 -7.44 -2.88 -12.34
CA GLY A 86 -7.28 -1.79 -11.39
C GLY A 86 -7.31 -2.24 -9.95
N ILE A 87 -7.80 -1.36 -9.08
CA ILE A 87 -7.93 -1.60 -7.64
C ILE A 87 -9.36 -2.03 -7.36
N HIS A 88 -9.52 -3.21 -6.79
CA HIS A 88 -10.78 -3.80 -6.35
C HIS A 88 -10.77 -3.95 -4.83
N VAL A 89 -11.94 -3.91 -4.20
CA VAL A 89 -12.03 -4.29 -2.77
C VAL A 89 -11.95 -5.82 -2.69
N ASP A 90 -11.21 -6.33 -1.71
CA ASP A 90 -11.10 -7.77 -1.48
C ASP A 90 -12.49 -8.37 -1.19
N PRO A 91 -12.94 -9.37 -1.97
CA PRO A 91 -14.20 -10.06 -1.74
C PRO A 91 -14.38 -10.55 -0.29
N ALA A 92 -13.30 -10.99 0.37
CA ALA A 92 -13.35 -11.47 1.75
C ALA A 92 -13.72 -10.37 2.76
N LYS A 93 -13.28 -9.12 2.51
CA LYS A 93 -13.67 -7.95 3.32
C LYS A 93 -15.13 -7.58 3.09
N ILE A 94 -15.62 -7.73 1.86
CA ILE A 94 -17.05 -7.50 1.52
C ILE A 94 -17.93 -8.54 2.21
N GLU A 95 -17.52 -9.80 2.20
CA GLU A 95 -18.23 -10.91 2.85
C GLU A 95 -18.29 -10.71 4.37
N SER A 96 -17.18 -10.30 4.99
CA SER A 96 -17.11 -9.99 6.42
C SER A 96 -18.07 -8.87 6.85
N VAL A 97 -18.33 -7.89 5.98
CA VAL A 97 -19.32 -6.81 6.22
C VAL A 97 -20.75 -7.26 5.92
N LYS A 98 -20.96 -8.16 4.95
CA LYS A 98 -22.28 -8.70 4.63
C LYS A 98 -22.81 -9.67 5.68
N ASP A 99 -21.93 -10.48 6.26
CA ASP A 99 -22.26 -11.42 7.33
C ASP A 99 -22.31 -10.77 8.71
N TRP A 100 -22.10 -9.45 8.75
CA TRP A 100 -22.15 -8.68 9.98
C TRP A 100 -23.58 -8.65 10.52
N ALA A 101 -23.79 -9.35 11.64
CA ALA A 101 -25.09 -9.39 12.30
C ALA A 101 -25.54 -7.99 12.72
N SER A 102 -26.82 -7.68 12.54
CA SER A 102 -27.41 -6.41 13.00
C SER A 102 -27.22 -6.27 14.52
N HIS A 103 -26.44 -5.27 14.92
CA HIS A 103 -26.18 -4.98 16.33
C HIS A 103 -27.46 -4.65 17.07
N LYS A 104 -27.64 -5.28 18.25
CA LYS A 104 -28.81 -5.05 19.11
C LYS A 104 -28.55 -4.00 20.19
N SER A 105 -27.30 -3.51 20.35
CA SER A 105 -26.99 -2.46 21.32
C SER A 105 -25.86 -1.51 20.87
N PRO A 106 -25.81 -0.28 21.39
CA PRO A 106 -24.81 0.72 20.99
C PRO A 106 -23.36 0.39 21.35
N MET A 107 -23.10 -0.61 22.20
CA MET A 107 -21.75 -0.93 22.69
C MET A 107 -20.93 -1.83 21.76
N GLU A 108 -21.53 -2.33 20.68
CA GLU A 108 -20.89 -3.33 19.79
C GLU A 108 -20.31 -2.75 18.49
N ILE A 109 -20.34 -1.42 18.32
CA ILE A 109 -19.77 -0.76 17.14
C ILE A 109 -18.31 -0.42 17.46
N HIS A 110 -17.34 -1.12 16.84
CA HIS A 110 -15.91 -0.85 16.94
C HIS A 110 -15.28 -0.70 15.55
#